data_AF-A0A2A4TW01-F1
#
_entry.id   AF-A0A2A4TW01-F1
#
_cell.length_a   1.000
_cell.length_b   1.000
_cell.length_c   1.000
_cell.angle_alpha   90.00
_cell.angle_beta   90.00
_cell.angle_gamma   90.00
#
_symmetry.space_group_name_H-M   'P 1'
#
loop_
_entity.id
_entity.type
_entity.pdbx_description
1 polymer ?
#
loop_
_entity_poly.entity_id
_entity_poly.type
_entity_poly.pdbx_seq_one_letter_code
_entity_poly.pdbx_strand_id
1 'polypeptide(L)' 'TAYNMSPEDYRERWGLPADYPMVAPNYAQRRSALAKKIGLGTKRRK' A
#
# COMPACT_ATOMS: atom_id res chain seq x y z
N THR A 1 -11.09 4.09 3.83
CA THR A 1 -10.74 2.73 3.38
C THR A 1 -12.01 1.91 3.35
N ALA A 2 -12.36 1.30 2.23
CA ALA A 2 -13.71 0.80 1.93
C ALA A 2 -14.30 -0.22 2.93
N TYR A 3 -13.47 -0.85 3.77
CA TYR A 3 -13.91 -1.90 4.69
C TYR A 3 -13.53 -1.69 6.15
N ASN A 4 -12.79 -0.63 6.51
CA ASN A 4 -12.33 -0.37 7.89
C ASN A 4 -11.71 -1.59 8.61
N MET A 5 -11.20 -2.55 7.84
CA MET A 5 -10.61 -3.80 8.31
C MET A 5 -9.10 -3.76 8.13
N SER A 6 -8.39 -4.46 9.01
CA SER A 6 -6.97 -4.72 8.83
C SER A 6 -6.75 -5.57 7.56
N PRO A 7 -5.57 -5.44 6.92
CA PRO A 7 -5.24 -6.26 5.76
C PRO A 7 -5.31 -7.76 6.05
N GLU A 8 -5.02 -8.16 7.29
CA GLU A 8 -5.10 -9.54 7.77
C GLU A 8 -6.54 -10.05 7.78
N ASP A 9 -7.48 -9.35 8.43
CA ASP A 9 -8.90 -9.70 8.44
C ASP A 9 -9.51 -9.78 7.03
N TYR A 10 -9.08 -8.92 6.11
CA TYR A 10 -9.53 -8.98 4.73
C TYR A 10 -9.03 -10.24 4.02
N ARG A 11 -7.77 -10.64 4.27
CA ARG A 11 -7.22 -11.88 3.70
C ARG A 11 -7.92 -13.11 4.26
N GLU A 12 -8.18 -13.14 5.57
CA GLU A 12 -8.89 -14.26 6.21
C GLU A 12 -10.33 -14.38 5.69
N ARG A 13 -11.06 -13.26 5.57
CA ARG A 13 -12.43 -13.25 5.03
C ARG A 13 -12.53 -13.84 3.62
N TRP A 14 -11.49 -13.62 2.80
CA TRP A 14 -11.46 -14.05 1.39
C TRP A 14 -10.56 -15.26 1.14
N GLY A 15 -10.00 -15.89 2.19
CA GLY A 15 -9.11 -17.05 2.07
C GLY A 15 -7.83 -16.77 1.28
N LEU A 16 -7.33 -15.53 1.28
CA LEU A 16 -6.14 -15.13 0.54
C LEU A 16 -4.85 -15.51 1.28
N PRO A 17 -3.78 -15.89 0.57
CA PRO A 17 -2.47 -16.12 1.16
C PRO A 17 -1.93 -14.90 1.92
N ALA A 18 -1.12 -15.13 2.96
CA ALA A 18 -0.46 -14.06 3.71
C ALA A 18 0.42 -13.16 2.82
N ASP A 19 1.02 -13.74 1.78
CA ASP A 19 1.86 -13.04 0.79
C ASP A 19 1.04 -12.24 -0.24
N TYR A 20 -0.29 -12.32 -0.21
CA TYR A 20 -1.11 -11.68 -1.23
C TYR A 20 -0.99 -10.14 -1.15
N PRO A 21 -0.53 -9.50 -2.26
CA PRO A 21 -0.34 -8.06 -2.28
C PRO A 21 -1.71 -7.38 -2.39
N MET A 22 -2.09 -6.63 -1.36
CA MET A 22 -3.33 -5.84 -1.33
C MET A 22 -3.38 -4.74 -2.40
N VAL A 23 -2.25 -4.45 -3.02
CA VAL A 23 -2.10 -3.47 -4.08
C VAL A 23 -1.17 -4.08 -5.13
N ALA A 24 -1.55 -3.99 -6.40
CA ALA A 24 -0.74 -4.52 -7.49
C ALA A 24 0.73 -4.01 -7.41
N PRO A 25 1.75 -4.90 -7.52
CA PRO A 25 3.15 -4.52 -7.38
C PRO A 25 3.60 -3.39 -8.33
N ASN A 26 3.10 -3.40 -9.57
CA ASN A 26 3.40 -2.36 -10.55
C ASN A 26 2.77 -1.00 -10.17
N TYR A 27 1.57 -1.02 -9.58
CA TYR A 27 0.92 0.21 -9.10
C TYR A 27 1.62 0.77 -7.87
N ALA A 28 2.05 -0.09 -6.95
CA ALA A 28 2.84 0.30 -5.79
C ALA A 28 4.15 1.00 -6.21
N GLN A 29 4.85 0.47 -7.20
CA GLN A 29 6.08 1.07 -7.77
C GLN A 29 5.81 2.45 -8.39
N ARG A 30 4.78 2.56 -9.26
CA ARG A 30 4.40 3.84 -9.88
C ARG A 30 4.03 4.89 -8.84
N ARG A 31 3.27 4.51 -7.81
CA ARG A 31 2.87 5.41 -6.73
C ARG A 31 4.06 5.84 -5.87
N SER A 32 5.00 4.94 -5.60
CA SER A 32 6.26 5.25 -4.90
C SER A 32 7.11 6.26 -5.67
N ALA A 33 7.29 6.05 -6.98
CA ALA A 33 8.03 6.98 -7.83
C ALA A 33 7.37 8.37 -7.87
N LEU A 34 6.04 8.43 -7.99
CA LEU A 34 5.29 9.69 -7.93
C LEU A 34 5.47 10.39 -6.59
N ALA A 35 5.32 9.67 -5.47
CA ALA A 35 5.49 10.22 -4.13
C ALA A 35 6.88 10.84 -3.94
N LYS A 36 7.94 10.16 -4.40
CA LYS A 36 9.31 10.70 -4.39
C LYS A 36 9.45 11.95 -5.26
N LYS A 37 8.87 11.95 -6.46
CA LYS A 37 8.90 13.10 -7.38
C LYS A 37 8.24 14.35 -6.79
N ILE A 38 7.14 14.19 -6.06
CA ILE A 38 6.40 15.31 -5.45
C ILE A 38 6.88 15.66 -4.03
N GLY A 39 7.91 14.98 -3.51
CA GLY A 39 8.45 15.24 -2.17
C GLY A 39 7.57 14.75 -1.01
N LEU A 40 6.65 13.81 -1.27
CA LEU A 40 5.83 13.20 -0.22
C LEU A 40 6.69 12.23 0.61
N GLY A 41 6.85 12.52 1.90
CA GLY A 41 7.63 11.68 2.82
C GLY A 41 9.12 12.06 2.96
N THR A 42 9.62 13.01 2.17
CA THR A 42 10.91 13.64 2.48
C THR A 42 10.71 14.64 3.62
N LYS A 43 11.23 14.32 4.81
CA LYS A 43 11.40 15.33 5.87
C LYS A 43 12.21 16.47 5.26
N ARG A 44 11.60 17.65 5.10
CA ARG A 44 12.34 18.90 4.85
C ARG A 44 13.29 19.03 6.04
N ARG A 45 14.56 18.68 5.84
CA ARG A 45 15.61 18.87 6.84
C ARG A 45 15.65 20.38 7.10
N LYS A 46 15.27 20.77 8.32
CA LYS A 46 15.48 22.12 8.83
C LYS A 46 16.80 22.14 9.57
#